data_AF-A0A920MRZ1-F1
#
_entry.id   AF-A0A920MRZ1-F1
#
_cell.length_a   1.000
_cell.length_b   1.000
_cell.length_c   1.000
_cell.angle_alpha   90.00
_cell.angle_beta   90.00
_cell.angle_gamma   90.00
#
_symmetry.space_group_name_H-M   'P 1'
#
loop_
_entity.id
_entity.type
_entity.pdbx_description
1 polymer ?
#
loop_
_entity_poly.entity_id
_entity_poly.type
_entity_poly.pdbx_seq_one_letter_code
_entity_poly.pdbx_strand_id
1 'polypeptide(L)'
;MGVRLSKQLNAEVIGLDSRQIYKGMSIGTAQPTFEEMDGVKHHLIGFQDPSDPISAGEYSKLVIIEKKLFDLIVRYLSFVEERALL
;
A
#
# COMPACT_ATOMS: atom_id res chain seq x y z
N MET A 1 -6.04 -12.05 2.39
CA MET A 1 -6.14 -11.46 3.76
C MET A 1 -6.44 -9.97 3.74
N GLY A 2 -5.69 -9.15 2.98
CA GLY A 2 -5.88 -7.69 2.92
C GLY A 2 -7.32 -7.25 2.61
N VAL A 3 -7.88 -7.74 1.50
CA VAL A 3 -9.26 -7.42 1.05
C VAL A 3 -10.32 -7.64 2.13
N ARG A 4 -10.27 -8.78 2.82
CA ARG A 4 -11.23 -9.09 3.89
C ARG A 4 -11.18 -8.06 5.03
N LEU A 5 -9.98 -7.72 5.50
CA LEU A 5 -9.81 -6.73 6.57
C LEU A 5 -10.21 -5.33 6.10
N SER A 6 -9.87 -4.98 4.87
CA SER A 6 -10.26 -3.71 4.26
C SER A 6 -11.77 -3.51 4.23
N LYS A 7 -12.54 -4.54 3.88
CA LYS A 7 -14.01 -4.49 3.93
C LYS A 7 -14.55 -4.30 5.35
N GLN A 8 -13.97 -4.97 6.34
CA GLN A 8 -14.41 -4.86 7.74
C GLN A 8 -14.09 -3.49 8.37
N LEU A 9 -13.01 -2.85 7.92
CA LEU A 9 -12.50 -1.60 8.49
C LEU A 9 -12.81 -0.37 7.63
N ASN A 10 -13.55 -0.54 6.51
CA ASN A 10 -13.73 0.49 5.49
C ASN A 10 -12.40 1.13 5.06
N ALA A 11 -11.41 0.28 4.81
CA ALA A 11 -10.04 0.67 4.50
C ALA A 11 -9.67 0.31 3.06
N GLU A 12 -8.54 0.84 2.61
CA GLU A 12 -7.96 0.58 1.29
C GLU A 12 -6.62 -0.16 1.47
N VAL A 13 -6.11 -0.78 0.40
CA VAL A 13 -4.84 -1.53 0.43
C VAL A 13 -3.73 -0.71 -0.24
N ILE A 14 -2.54 -0.72 0.35
CA ILE A 14 -1.32 -0.21 -0.29
C ILE A 14 -0.45 -1.44 -0.62
N GLY A 15 -0.14 -1.64 -1.90
CA GLY A 15 0.84 -2.65 -2.32
C GLY A 15 2.24 -2.26 -1.86
N LEU A 16 2.99 -3.21 -1.29
CA LEU A 16 4.38 -3.02 -0.83
C LEU A 16 5.34 -4.07 -1.42
N ASP A 17 4.90 -4.81 -2.43
CA ASP A 17 5.74 -5.72 -3.20
C ASP A 17 6.47 -4.94 -4.31
N SER A 18 7.80 -5.03 -4.36
CA SER A 18 8.63 -4.25 -5.29
C SER A 18 8.54 -4.71 -6.75
N ARG A 19 7.91 -5.85 -7.03
CA ARG A 19 7.68 -6.35 -8.39
C ARG A 19 6.28 -6.01 -8.89
N GLN A 20 5.29 -6.00 -8.01
CA GLN A 20 3.91 -5.66 -8.38
C GLN A 20 3.71 -4.20 -8.80
N ILE A 21 4.69 -3.32 -8.61
CA ILE A 21 4.59 -1.91 -8.99
C ILE A 21 4.59 -1.70 -10.52
N TYR A 22 5.09 -2.66 -11.31
CA TYR A 22 5.37 -2.44 -12.74
C TYR A 22 4.17 -2.68 -13.67
N LYS A 23 3.97 -1.77 -14.63
CA LYS A 23 2.93 -1.87 -15.66
C LYS A 23 3.15 -3.09 -16.56
N GLY A 24 2.05 -3.71 -16.97
CA GLY A 24 2.07 -4.81 -17.95
C GLY A 24 2.70 -6.12 -17.46
N MET A 25 3.06 -6.22 -16.18
CA MET A 25 3.75 -7.40 -15.61
C MET A 25 2.85 -8.22 -14.67
N SER A 26 1.52 -8.14 -14.81
CA SER A 26 0.55 -8.69 -13.87
C SER A 26 0.70 -10.19 -13.63
N ILE A 27 0.92 -10.99 -14.67
CA ILE A 27 1.05 -12.45 -14.58
C ILE A 27 2.33 -12.84 -13.82
N GLY A 28 3.49 -12.34 -14.26
CA GLY A 28 4.79 -12.73 -13.70
C GLY A 28 5.05 -12.18 -12.29
N THR A 29 4.26 -11.20 -11.85
CA THR A 29 4.39 -10.56 -10.52
C THR A 29 3.20 -10.84 -9.61
N ALA A 30 2.26 -11.68 -10.07
CA ALA A 30 1.04 -12.03 -9.36
C ALA A 30 0.29 -10.79 -8.83
N GLN A 31 0.16 -9.75 -9.66
CA GLN A 31 -0.69 -8.62 -9.31
C GLN A 31 -2.13 -9.10 -9.12
N PRO A 32 -2.83 -8.63 -8.07
CA PRO A 32 -4.20 -9.03 -7.83
C PRO A 32 -5.09 -8.66 -9.02
N THR A 33 -6.00 -9.55 -9.40
CA THR A 33 -7.02 -9.23 -10.42
C THR A 33 -8.13 -8.36 -9.83
N PHE A 34 -8.96 -7.77 -10.68
CA PHE A 34 -10.12 -6.98 -10.22
C PHE A 34 -11.08 -7.81 -9.37
N GLU A 35 -11.25 -9.08 -9.71
CA GLU A 35 -12.08 -10.04 -8.97
C GLU A 35 -11.48 -10.32 -7.58
N GLU A 36 -10.17 -10.50 -7.50
CA GLU A 36 -9.46 -10.70 -6.23
C GLU A 36 -9.48 -9.44 -5.35
N MET A 37 -9.41 -8.25 -5.95
CA MET A 37 -9.54 -6.98 -5.25
C MET A 37 -10.94 -6.76 -4.65
N ASP A 38 -11.98 -7.36 -5.25
CA ASP A 38 -13.34 -7.42 -4.72
C ASP A 38 -13.90 -6.03 -4.32
N GLY A 39 -13.66 -5.04 -5.21
CA GLY A 39 -14.07 -3.65 -5.04
C GLY A 39 -13.25 -2.82 -4.05
N VAL A 40 -12.27 -3.42 -3.36
CA VAL A 40 -11.37 -2.69 -2.47
C VAL A 40 -10.34 -1.94 -3.30
N LYS A 41 -10.19 -0.64 -3.04
CA LYS A 41 -9.16 0.18 -3.71
C LYS A 41 -7.76 -0.30 -3.32
N HIS A 42 -6.94 -0.60 -4.33
CA HIS A 42 -5.53 -0.95 -4.17
C HIS A 42 -4.66 0.15 -4.78
N HIS A 43 -3.66 0.59 -4.01
CA HIS A 43 -2.69 1.60 -4.40
C HIS A 43 -1.34 0.97 -4.69
N LEU A 44 -0.50 1.65 -5.47
CA LEU A 44 0.89 1.26 -5.78
C LEU A 44 1.04 -0.11 -6.45
N ILE A 45 0.08 -0.48 -7.29
CA ILE A 45 0.14 -1.68 -8.13
C ILE A 45 0.11 -1.24 -9.60
N GLY A 46 1.03 -1.76 -10.42
CA GLY A 46 1.02 -1.54 -11.87
C GLY A 46 1.09 -0.07 -12.30
N PHE A 47 1.76 0.80 -11.54
CA PHE A 47 1.83 2.24 -11.80
C PHE A 47 3.18 2.71 -12.38
N GLN A 48 4.24 1.92 -12.20
CA GLN A 48 5.61 2.25 -12.61
C GLN A 48 5.93 1.66 -13.99
N ASP A 49 6.60 2.42 -14.86
CA ASP A 49 7.12 1.86 -16.11
C ASP A 49 8.31 0.93 -15.80
N PRO A 50 8.39 -0.29 -16.37
CA PRO A 50 9.53 -1.18 -16.19
C PRO A 50 10.88 -0.57 -16.62
N SER A 51 10.86 0.39 -17.54
CA SER A 51 12.05 1.06 -18.07
C SER A 51 12.56 2.17 -17.13
N ASP A 52 11.70 2.64 -16.24
CA ASP A 52 11.99 3.74 -15.33
C ASP A 52 12.48 3.18 -13.97
N PRO A 53 13.75 3.41 -13.59
CA PRO A 53 14.25 2.95 -12.31
C PRO A 53 13.56 3.67 -11.16
N ILE A 54 13.36 2.96 -10.06
CA ILE A 54 12.85 3.52 -8.82
C ILE A 54 13.68 2.98 -7.65
N SER A 55 14.18 3.90 -6.82
CA SER A 55 14.87 3.53 -5.59
C SER A 55 13.89 3.23 -4.46
N ALA A 56 14.33 2.47 -3.46
CA ALA A 56 13.55 2.22 -2.26
C ALA A 56 13.15 3.53 -1.52
N GLY A 57 14.02 4.54 -1.55
CA GLY A 57 13.75 5.85 -0.96
C GLY A 57 12.65 6.63 -1.69
N GLU A 58 12.63 6.58 -3.01
CA GLU A 58 11.54 7.16 -3.82
C GLU A 58 10.24 6.42 -3.60
N TYR A 59 10.29 5.07 -3.58
CA TYR A 59 9.11 4.27 -3.33
C TYR A 59 8.48 4.54 -1.96
N SER A 60 9.30 4.68 -0.91
CA SER A 60 8.84 5.06 0.43
C SER A 60 8.12 6.41 0.44
N LYS A 61 8.63 7.41 -0.29
CA LYS A 61 7.98 8.72 -0.41
C LYS A 61 6.60 8.61 -1.07
N LEU A 62 6.43 7.75 -2.08
CA LEU A 62 5.13 7.53 -2.72
C LEU A 62 4.11 6.98 -1.73
N VAL A 63 4.50 6.02 -0.88
CA VAL A 63 3.64 5.47 0.18
C VAL A 63 3.17 6.56 1.15
N ILE A 64 4.07 7.46 1.54
CA ILE A 64 3.75 8.57 2.45
C ILE A 64 2.78 9.55 1.80
N ILE A 65 3.01 9.90 0.53
CA ILE A 65 2.23 10.89 -0.23
C ILE A 65 0.83 10.39 -0.55
N GLU A 66 0.69 9.17 -1.11
CA GLU A 66 -0.60 8.59 -1.51
C GLU A 66 -1.63 8.60 -0.37
N LYS A 67 -1.17 8.32 0.85
CA LYS A 67 -2.07 8.04 1.97
C LYS A 67 -2.19 9.12 3.02
N LYS A 68 -1.47 10.24 2.90
CA LYS A 68 -1.22 11.11 4.06
C LYS A 68 -0.86 10.23 5.27
N LEU A 69 -0.02 9.22 5.06
CA LEU A 69 0.29 8.19 6.07
C LEU A 69 0.80 8.83 7.36
N PHE A 70 1.30 10.05 7.25
CA PHE A 70 1.57 10.95 8.36
C PHE A 70 0.46 10.95 9.44
N ASP A 71 -0.82 11.11 9.08
CA ASP A 71 -1.90 11.18 10.07
C ASP A 71 -2.10 9.84 10.80
N LEU A 72 -1.93 8.71 10.09
CA LEU A 72 -2.04 7.37 10.66
C LEU A 72 -0.83 7.01 11.54
N ILE A 73 0.39 7.36 11.10
CA ILE A 73 1.63 7.20 11.86
C ILE A 73 1.58 8.06 13.12
N VAL A 74 1.20 9.33 13.00
CA VAL A 74 1.03 10.23 14.15
C VAL A 74 0.01 9.65 15.12
N ARG A 75 -1.15 9.20 14.64
CA ARG A 75 -2.19 8.59 15.50
C ARG A 75 -1.72 7.30 16.16
N TYR A 76 -0.95 6.47 15.47
CA TYR A 76 -0.36 5.25 16.03
C TYR A 76 0.73 5.58 17.06
N LEU A 77 1.62 6.53 16.79
CA LEU A 77 2.66 6.97 17.73
C LEU A 77 2.03 7.56 19.00
N SER A 78 1.02 8.42 18.87
CA SER A 78 0.27 8.94 20.02
C SER A 78 -0.41 7.83 20.82
N PHE A 79 -0.98 6.82 20.15
CA PHE A 79 -1.57 5.66 20.81
C PHE A 79 -0.53 4.78 21.54
N VAL A 80 0.68 4.66 21.00
CA VAL A 80 1.78 3.91 21.64
C VAL A 80 2.34 4.67 22.85
N GLU A 81 2.49 6.00 22.76
CA GLU A 81 2.93 6.84 23.90
C GLU A 81 1.93 6.80 25.07
N GLU A 82 0.63 6.89 24.81
CA GLU A 82 -0.40 6.77 25.86
C GLU A 82 -0.35 5.41 26.59
N ARG A 83 0.05 4.35 25.89
CA ARG A 83 0.17 3.00 26.48
C ARG A 83 1.52 2.72 27.12
N ALA A 84 2.57 3.45 26.76
CA ALA A 84 3.88 3.33 27.40
C ALA A 84 3.95 4.01 28.78
N LEU A 85 2.94 4.85 29.11
CA LEU A 85 2.78 5.55 30.38
C LEU A 85 1.87 4.83 31.40
N LEU A 86 1.38 3.63 31.07
CA LEU A 86 0.60 2.72 31.93
C LEU A 86 1.43 1.49 32.30
#